data_AF-A0A9W6B7J0-F1
#
_entry.id   AF-A0A9W6B7J0-F1
#
_cell.length_a   1.000
_cell.length_b   1.000
_cell.length_c   1.000
_cell.angle_alpha   90.00
_cell.angle_beta   90.00
_cell.angle_gamma   90.00
#
_symmetry.space_group_name_H-M   'P 1'
#
loop_
_entity.id
_entity.type
_entity.pdbx_description
1 polymer ?
#
loop_
_entity_poly.entity_id
_entity_poly.type
_entity_poly.pdbx_seq_one_letter_code
_entity_poly.pdbx_strand_id
1 'polypeptide(L)'
;MKKLILLFLVIISLAACSKNKSVLLPEATLVDKTEITDISSAYLFYNLEEKDTVELNRKNLIISTNWIFNIDKRLKLYQVIPSIKMLQKKKDSNEMHKNENARNFFSVNNTDIKNLSFIDFTKTEFIFDDGFSKFYIDDNPEEFKGIFPITVNFKKDGTITLNQTPSDRDELVDFIKEFSSASAMGRTTVLYLNFDKHLTYQEYITDLTLVKTAIGNSINLSPMQFIYDEDKLPDCGCTL
;
A
#
# COMPACT_ATOMS: atom_id res chain seq x y z
N MET A 1 -5.59 57.51 5.88
CA MET A 1 -6.22 56.54 4.96
C MET A 1 -5.21 55.59 4.30
N LYS A 2 -4.21 56.07 3.55
CA LYS A 2 -3.18 55.20 2.91
C LYS A 2 -2.43 54.26 3.87
N LYS A 3 -2.13 54.71 5.10
CA LYS A 3 -1.48 53.87 6.15
C LYS A 3 -2.39 52.76 6.70
N LEU A 4 -3.71 52.99 6.78
CA LEU A 4 -4.67 51.94 7.19
C LEU A 4 -4.86 50.89 6.09
N ILE A 5 -4.86 51.31 4.82
CA ILE A 5 -4.94 50.40 3.67
C ILE A 5 -3.70 49.49 3.60
N LEU A 6 -2.52 50.04 3.84
CA LEU A 6 -1.27 49.27 3.90
C LEU A 6 -1.28 48.25 5.04
N LEU A 7 -1.77 48.66 6.22
CA LEU A 7 -1.92 47.76 7.39
C LEU A 7 -2.92 46.62 7.11
N PHE A 8 -4.01 46.92 6.43
CA PHE A 8 -5.04 45.93 6.06
C PHE A 8 -4.51 44.93 5.01
N LEU A 9 -3.73 45.38 4.03
CA LEU A 9 -3.04 44.52 3.04
C LEU A 9 -2.01 43.60 3.69
N VAL A 10 -1.25 44.10 4.68
CA VAL A 10 -0.28 43.28 5.43
C VAL A 10 -1.00 42.21 6.27
N ILE A 11 -2.12 42.56 6.94
CA ILE A 11 -2.92 41.61 7.72
C ILE A 11 -3.56 40.52 6.84
N ILE A 12 -4.08 40.88 5.65
CA ILE A 12 -4.61 39.89 4.69
C ILE A 12 -3.51 38.97 4.17
N SER A 13 -2.29 39.49 3.93
CA SER A 13 -1.16 38.67 3.47
C SER A 13 -0.64 37.69 4.53
N LEU A 14 -0.79 38.02 5.82
CA LEU A 14 -0.44 37.14 6.95
C LEU A 14 -1.53 36.09 7.23
N ALA A 15 -2.79 36.39 6.88
CA ALA A 15 -3.92 35.46 6.97
C ALA A 15 -4.02 34.49 5.78
N ALA A 16 -3.25 34.72 4.71
CA ALA A 16 -3.19 33.85 3.54
C ALA A 16 -2.28 32.61 3.74
N CYS A 17 -2.02 32.21 4.99
CA CYS A 17 -1.64 30.82 5.24
C CYS A 17 -2.81 29.95 4.77
N SER A 18 -2.66 29.37 3.56
CA SER A 18 -3.37 28.15 3.22
C SER A 18 -3.38 27.26 4.46
N LYS A 19 -4.52 26.71 4.88
CA LYS A 19 -4.55 25.62 5.87
C LYS A 19 -3.48 24.62 5.41
N ASN A 20 -2.30 24.61 6.04
CA ASN A 20 -1.14 23.88 5.53
C ASN A 20 -1.46 22.41 5.71
N LYS A 21 -2.04 21.79 4.69
CA LYS A 21 -2.35 20.36 4.68
C LYS A 21 -1.01 19.64 4.58
N SER A 22 -0.59 19.03 5.67
CA SER A 22 0.58 18.17 5.71
C SER A 22 0.16 16.71 5.54
N VAL A 23 1.00 15.93 4.86
CA VAL A 23 0.88 14.47 4.82
C VAL A 23 1.77 13.91 5.92
N LEU A 24 1.19 13.14 6.84
CA LEU A 24 1.97 12.36 7.80
C LEU A 24 2.34 11.03 7.14
N LEU A 25 3.58 10.90 6.68
CA LEU A 25 4.04 9.66 6.03
C LEU A 25 4.07 8.48 7.02
N PRO A 26 3.81 7.25 6.55
CA PRO A 26 3.98 6.07 7.37
C PRO A 26 5.45 5.84 7.69
N GLU A 27 5.70 5.21 8.83
CA GLU A 27 7.04 4.84 9.30
C GLU A 27 7.36 3.38 8.93
N ALA A 28 8.59 3.11 8.53
CA ALA A 28 9.09 1.77 8.21
C ALA A 28 10.63 1.71 8.33
N THR A 29 11.17 0.50 8.48
CA THR A 29 12.62 0.24 8.64
C THR A 29 13.26 -0.47 7.43
N LEU A 30 12.59 -0.46 6.27
CA LEU A 30 13.07 -1.14 5.07
C LEU A 30 13.57 -0.13 4.02
N VAL A 31 14.85 -0.22 3.61
CA VAL A 31 15.43 0.64 2.57
C VAL A 31 15.40 -0.08 1.22
N ASP A 32 14.40 0.23 0.39
CA ASP A 32 14.38 -0.22 -1.02
C ASP A 32 15.21 0.75 -1.90
N LYS A 33 14.92 2.05 -1.84
CA LYS A 33 15.66 3.13 -2.51
C LYS A 33 15.57 4.42 -1.69
N THR A 34 16.65 5.21 -1.65
CA THR A 34 16.69 6.52 -0.96
C THR A 34 16.62 7.71 -1.92
N GLU A 35 16.87 7.49 -3.21
CA GLU A 35 16.83 8.52 -4.23
C GLU A 35 16.13 8.00 -5.48
N ILE A 36 15.25 8.83 -6.05
CA ILE A 36 14.55 8.60 -7.31
C ILE A 36 14.64 9.89 -8.12
N THR A 37 15.07 9.79 -9.37
CA THR A 37 15.10 10.90 -10.31
C THR A 37 13.90 10.86 -11.25
N ASP A 38 13.63 11.98 -11.94
CA ASP A 38 12.51 12.10 -12.87
C ASP A 38 11.17 11.71 -12.22
N ILE A 39 10.69 12.55 -11.30
CA ILE A 39 9.55 12.23 -10.43
C ILE A 39 8.35 13.15 -10.66
N SER A 40 7.16 12.58 -10.51
CA SER A 40 5.91 13.29 -10.29
C SER A 40 5.32 12.82 -8.96
N SER A 41 4.79 13.73 -8.13
CA SER A 41 4.25 13.38 -6.82
C SER A 41 2.73 13.40 -6.79
N ALA A 42 2.13 12.31 -6.29
CA ALA A 42 0.73 12.26 -5.90
C ALA A 42 0.65 12.40 -4.37
N TYR A 43 -0.35 13.14 -3.88
CA TYR A 43 -0.58 13.30 -2.44
C TYR A 43 -2.01 12.92 -2.09
N LEU A 44 -2.16 12.07 -1.06
CA LEU A 44 -3.45 11.70 -0.47
C LEU A 44 -3.47 12.23 0.97
N PHE A 45 -4.31 13.23 1.22
CA PHE A 45 -4.39 13.90 2.51
C PHE A 45 -5.50 13.33 3.38
N TYR A 46 -5.20 13.16 4.67
CA TYR A 46 -6.21 12.87 5.68
C TYR A 46 -7.02 14.13 6.00
N ASN A 47 -8.35 14.02 5.94
CA ASN A 47 -9.25 15.12 6.29
C ASN A 47 -9.65 15.02 7.77
N LEU A 48 -9.28 16.04 8.56
CA LEU A 48 -9.61 16.12 9.99
C LEU A 48 -11.10 16.40 10.26
N GLU A 49 -11.78 17.07 9.31
CA GLU A 49 -13.18 17.49 9.43
C GLU A 49 -14.13 16.40 8.90
N GLU A 50 -13.70 15.62 7.89
CA GLU A 50 -14.47 14.53 7.28
C GLU A 50 -13.63 13.25 7.19
N LYS A 51 -13.64 12.45 8.25
CA LYS A 51 -12.73 11.29 8.39
C LYS A 51 -12.87 10.22 7.30
N ASP A 52 -14.03 10.15 6.64
CA ASP A 52 -14.32 9.18 5.58
C ASP A 52 -13.96 9.68 4.17
N THR A 53 -13.49 10.93 4.02
CA THR A 53 -13.07 11.47 2.72
C THR A 53 -11.55 11.47 2.55
N VAL A 54 -11.11 11.31 1.30
CA VAL A 54 -9.71 11.44 0.89
C VAL A 54 -9.58 12.56 -0.13
N GLU A 55 -8.67 13.48 0.12
CA GLU A 55 -8.31 14.51 -0.86
C GLU A 55 -7.11 14.05 -1.65
N LEU A 56 -7.32 13.83 -2.95
CA LEU A 56 -6.26 13.49 -3.88
C LEU A 56 -5.76 14.73 -4.62
N ASN A 57 -4.53 15.16 -4.33
CA ASN A 57 -3.82 16.11 -5.18
C ASN A 57 -2.97 15.36 -6.22
N ARG A 58 -3.42 15.44 -7.47
CA ARG A 58 -2.77 14.87 -8.66
C ARG A 58 -2.39 15.93 -9.70
N LYS A 59 -2.41 17.21 -9.32
CA LYS A 59 -2.02 18.31 -10.21
C LYS A 59 -0.52 18.11 -10.48
N ASN A 60 -0.14 17.97 -11.75
CA ASN A 60 1.24 17.77 -12.23
C ASN A 60 1.77 16.32 -12.28
N LEU A 61 0.91 15.30 -12.35
CA LEU A 61 1.36 13.95 -12.69
C LEU A 61 1.69 13.81 -14.19
N ILE A 62 2.98 13.66 -14.51
CA ILE A 62 3.48 13.39 -15.87
C ILE A 62 3.65 11.87 -16.03
N ILE A 63 2.99 11.28 -17.03
CA ILE A 63 2.86 9.82 -17.16
C ILE A 63 4.21 9.11 -17.35
N SER A 64 5.13 9.73 -18.09
CA SER A 64 6.44 9.18 -18.43
C SER A 64 7.48 9.19 -17.29
N THR A 65 7.19 9.84 -16.16
CA THR A 65 8.12 9.96 -15.02
C THR A 65 7.81 8.88 -13.97
N ASN A 66 8.75 8.66 -13.04
CA ASN A 66 8.45 7.90 -11.83
C ASN A 66 7.37 8.61 -11.01
N TRP A 67 6.45 7.87 -10.40
CA TRP A 67 5.42 8.44 -9.53
C TRP A 67 5.70 8.10 -8.07
N ILE A 68 5.73 9.13 -7.24
CA ILE A 68 5.86 9.00 -5.78
C ILE A 68 4.50 9.27 -5.15
N PHE A 69 3.98 8.29 -4.43
CA PHE A 69 2.72 8.36 -3.72
C PHE A 69 2.99 8.72 -2.26
N ASN A 70 2.68 9.96 -1.89
CA ASN A 70 2.76 10.47 -0.54
C ASN A 70 1.37 10.35 0.11
N ILE A 71 1.20 9.33 0.95
CA ILE A 71 -0.10 8.95 1.50
C ILE A 71 -0.07 9.14 3.00
N ASP A 72 -1.10 9.82 3.53
CA ASP A 72 -1.20 10.03 4.97
C ASP A 72 -1.46 8.72 5.70
N LYS A 73 -0.62 8.40 6.68
CA LYS A 73 -0.60 7.14 7.42
C LYS A 73 -1.92 6.83 8.15
N ARG A 74 -2.73 7.86 8.42
CA ARG A 74 -4.01 7.74 9.12
C ARG A 74 -5.17 7.31 8.23
N LEU A 75 -5.04 7.44 6.91
CA LEU A 75 -6.09 7.03 5.97
C LEU A 75 -6.30 5.52 6.06
N LYS A 76 -7.56 5.08 5.89
CA LYS A 76 -7.92 3.66 5.80
C LYS A 76 -7.72 3.13 4.38
N LEU A 77 -7.48 1.84 4.23
CA LEU A 77 -7.26 1.22 2.92
C LEU A 77 -8.45 1.40 1.98
N TYR A 78 -9.68 1.39 2.50
CA TYR A 78 -10.87 1.67 1.69
C TYR A 78 -10.87 3.09 1.06
N GLN A 79 -10.15 4.04 1.64
CA GLN A 79 -9.99 5.40 1.12
C GLN A 79 -8.83 5.47 0.12
N VAL A 80 -7.73 4.79 0.45
CA VAL A 80 -6.46 4.88 -0.27
C VAL A 80 -6.49 4.09 -1.58
N ILE A 81 -6.91 2.83 -1.52
CA ILE A 81 -6.74 1.86 -2.60
C ILE A 81 -7.53 2.24 -3.86
N PRO A 82 -8.79 2.71 -3.79
CA PRO A 82 -9.50 3.19 -4.98
C PRO A 82 -8.76 4.33 -5.71
N SER A 83 -8.15 5.24 -4.95
CA SER A 83 -7.36 6.34 -5.50
C SER A 83 -6.08 5.85 -6.18
N ILE A 84 -5.39 4.87 -5.59
CA ILE A 84 -4.20 4.25 -6.21
C ILE A 84 -4.58 3.55 -7.51
N LYS A 85 -5.61 2.69 -7.51
CA LYS A 85 -6.08 1.97 -8.70
C LYS A 85 -6.46 2.93 -9.83
N MET A 86 -7.16 4.02 -9.52
CA MET A 86 -7.50 5.05 -10.49
C MET A 86 -6.24 5.67 -11.13
N LEU A 87 -5.21 5.95 -10.32
CA LEU A 87 -3.95 6.51 -10.81
C LEU A 87 -3.16 5.49 -11.65
N GLN A 88 -3.03 4.23 -11.21
CA GLN A 88 -2.40 3.16 -12.00
C GLN A 88 -3.06 3.03 -13.38
N LYS A 89 -4.39 2.95 -13.43
CA LYS A 89 -5.16 2.92 -14.69
C LYS A 89 -4.89 4.13 -15.58
N LYS A 90 -4.79 5.33 -14.99
CA LYS A 90 -4.44 6.55 -15.74
C LYS A 90 -3.04 6.44 -16.36
N LYS A 91 -2.06 5.92 -15.61
CA LYS A 91 -0.68 5.74 -16.11
C LYS A 91 -0.65 4.74 -17.26
N ASP A 92 -1.38 3.64 -17.15
CA ASP A 92 -1.40 2.57 -18.15
C ASP A 92 -2.18 2.93 -19.42
N SER A 93 -3.21 3.78 -19.31
CA SER A 93 -4.09 4.14 -20.44
C SER A 93 -3.46 4.99 -21.54
N ASN A 94 -2.24 5.50 -21.37
CA ASN A 94 -1.61 6.43 -22.32
C ASN A 94 -0.47 5.76 -23.09
N GLU A 95 -0.85 4.86 -24.00
CA GLU A 95 0.07 4.02 -24.79
C GLU A 95 1.08 4.85 -25.60
N MET A 96 0.69 6.03 -26.10
CA MET A 96 1.56 6.89 -26.92
C MET A 96 2.70 7.58 -26.14
N HIS A 97 2.54 7.76 -24.83
CA HIS A 97 3.53 8.42 -23.96
C HIS A 97 3.97 7.52 -22.79
N LYS A 98 3.74 6.22 -22.91
CA LYS A 98 4.11 5.24 -21.89
C LYS A 98 5.63 5.10 -21.84
N ASN A 99 6.19 5.26 -20.66
CA ASN A 99 7.56 4.88 -20.37
C ASN A 99 7.53 3.60 -19.55
N GLU A 100 7.91 2.47 -20.14
CA GLU A 100 7.90 1.16 -19.47
C GLU A 100 8.90 1.08 -18.31
N ASN A 101 9.90 1.96 -18.30
CA ASN A 101 10.88 2.07 -17.21
C ASN A 101 10.38 2.93 -16.05
N ALA A 102 9.30 3.70 -16.24
CA ALA A 102 8.75 4.54 -15.19
C ALA A 102 8.04 3.69 -14.14
N ARG A 103 8.39 3.92 -12.87
CA ARG A 103 7.95 3.12 -11.73
C ARG A 103 7.03 3.89 -10.80
N ASN A 104 6.33 3.15 -9.94
CA ASN A 104 5.49 3.70 -8.89
C ASN A 104 6.08 3.33 -7.52
N PHE A 105 6.23 4.33 -6.66
CA PHE A 105 6.83 4.18 -5.34
C PHE A 105 5.92 4.75 -4.24
N PHE A 106 5.80 4.05 -3.12
CA PHE A 106 5.30 4.63 -1.88
C PHE A 106 6.43 5.36 -1.18
N SER A 107 6.19 6.59 -0.72
CA SER A 107 7.14 7.26 0.18
C SER A 107 6.83 6.89 1.63
N VAL A 108 7.90 6.62 2.38
CA VAL A 108 7.85 6.32 3.81
C VAL A 108 8.89 7.16 4.55
N ASN A 109 8.62 7.50 5.81
CA ASN A 109 9.61 8.04 6.72
C ASN A 109 10.45 6.88 7.28
N ASN A 110 11.67 6.70 6.76
CA ASN A 110 12.53 5.63 7.24
C ASN A 110 13.17 6.04 8.58
N THR A 111 12.81 5.32 9.63
CA THR A 111 13.21 5.65 11.01
C THR A 111 14.67 5.31 11.31
N ASP A 112 15.27 4.38 10.58
CA ASP A 112 16.66 3.95 10.80
C ASP A 112 17.64 4.97 10.23
N ILE A 113 17.41 5.41 8.99
CA ILE A 113 18.26 6.40 8.32
C ILE A 113 17.78 7.85 8.54
N LYS A 114 16.64 8.04 9.21
CA LYS A 114 16.01 9.35 9.49
C LYS A 114 15.81 10.19 8.22
N ASN A 115 15.40 9.53 7.14
CA ASN A 115 15.21 10.14 5.83
C ASN A 115 14.06 9.44 5.07
N LEU A 116 13.65 9.97 3.92
CA LEU A 116 12.70 9.30 3.05
C LEU A 116 13.29 8.00 2.49
N SER A 117 12.43 7.01 2.34
CA SER A 117 12.69 5.83 1.53
C SER A 117 11.49 5.53 0.64
N PHE A 118 11.73 4.79 -0.42
CA PHE A 118 10.77 4.55 -1.49
C PHE A 118 10.56 3.05 -1.69
N ILE A 119 9.34 2.58 -1.46
CA ILE A 119 8.96 1.18 -1.64
C ILE A 119 8.39 1.01 -3.05
N ASP A 120 9.03 0.19 -3.89
CA ASP A 120 8.55 -0.10 -5.25
C ASP A 120 7.27 -0.95 -5.17
N PHE A 121 6.21 -0.47 -5.81
CA PHE A 121 4.94 -1.19 -5.95
C PHE A 121 4.45 -1.20 -7.41
N THR A 122 5.36 -1.00 -8.37
CA THR A 122 5.03 -0.86 -9.80
C THR A 122 4.22 -2.04 -10.33
N LYS A 123 4.53 -3.25 -9.86
CA LYS A 123 3.87 -4.50 -10.26
C LYS A 123 2.70 -4.90 -9.35
N THR A 124 2.41 -4.13 -8.30
CA THR A 124 1.35 -4.48 -7.36
C THR A 124 -0.02 -4.22 -7.98
N GLU A 125 -0.82 -5.28 -8.03
CA GLU A 125 -2.21 -5.25 -8.45
C GLU A 125 -3.11 -5.35 -7.22
N PHE A 126 -3.96 -4.34 -7.01
CA PHE A 126 -4.90 -4.34 -5.90
C PHE A 126 -6.24 -4.94 -6.32
N ILE A 127 -6.59 -6.09 -5.73
CA ILE A 127 -7.94 -6.65 -5.79
C ILE A 127 -8.71 -6.09 -4.60
N PHE A 128 -9.88 -5.48 -4.82
CA PHE A 128 -10.55 -4.66 -3.82
C PHE A 128 -12.01 -5.09 -3.66
N ASP A 129 -12.55 -4.97 -2.45
CA ASP A 129 -13.90 -5.35 -2.02
C ASP A 129 -14.10 -6.87 -1.86
N ASP A 130 -14.56 -7.56 -2.90
CA ASP A 130 -15.00 -8.96 -2.85
C ASP A 130 -13.88 -9.98 -3.10
N GLY A 131 -12.65 -9.51 -3.32
CA GLY A 131 -11.50 -10.37 -3.53
C GLY A 131 -10.88 -10.88 -2.25
N PHE A 132 -10.63 -12.19 -2.20
CA PHE A 132 -9.80 -12.83 -1.18
C PHE A 132 -8.93 -13.90 -1.82
N SER A 133 -7.65 -13.97 -1.43
CA SER A 133 -6.67 -14.84 -2.11
C SER A 133 -7.04 -16.31 -2.07
N LYS A 134 -7.67 -16.81 -1.00
CA LYS A 134 -8.13 -18.20 -0.93
C LYS A 134 -9.08 -18.54 -2.08
N PHE A 135 -10.08 -17.69 -2.34
CA PHE A 135 -11.02 -17.91 -3.44
C PHE A 135 -10.32 -17.81 -4.80
N TYR A 136 -9.41 -16.83 -4.96
CA TYR A 136 -8.60 -16.72 -6.17
C TYR A 136 -7.79 -18.00 -6.44
N ILE A 137 -7.18 -18.59 -5.40
CA ILE A 137 -6.40 -19.82 -5.52
C ILE A 137 -7.32 -21.01 -5.88
N ASP A 138 -8.44 -21.14 -5.18
CA ASP A 138 -9.40 -22.24 -5.36
C ASP A 138 -10.05 -22.19 -6.76
N ASP A 139 -10.29 -20.99 -7.31
CA ASP A 139 -10.89 -20.78 -8.64
C ASP A 139 -9.90 -20.93 -9.81
N ASN A 140 -8.58 -20.85 -9.55
CA ASN A 140 -7.54 -20.88 -10.59
C ASN A 140 -6.49 -22.00 -10.38
N PRO A 141 -6.88 -23.26 -10.10
CA PRO A 141 -5.96 -24.31 -9.64
C PRO A 141 -4.81 -24.62 -10.62
N GLU A 142 -5.03 -24.38 -11.91
CA GLU A 142 -4.04 -24.59 -12.98
C GLU A 142 -2.86 -23.61 -12.88
N GLU A 143 -3.08 -22.37 -12.41
CA GLU A 143 -2.01 -21.37 -12.22
C GLU A 143 -1.05 -21.75 -11.10
N PHE A 144 -1.49 -22.61 -10.18
CA PHE A 144 -0.72 -23.02 -9.00
C PHE A 144 0.06 -24.33 -9.21
N LYS A 145 0.08 -24.87 -10.43
CA LYS A 145 0.93 -26.02 -10.77
C LYS A 145 2.40 -25.67 -10.55
N GLY A 146 3.06 -26.36 -9.61
CA GLY A 146 4.46 -26.10 -9.26
C GLY A 146 4.66 -24.92 -8.30
N ILE A 147 3.59 -24.28 -7.86
CA ILE A 147 3.60 -23.23 -6.83
C ILE A 147 3.06 -23.81 -5.52
N PHE A 148 3.62 -23.35 -4.41
CA PHE A 148 3.05 -23.54 -3.08
C PHE A 148 2.48 -22.22 -2.57
N PRO A 149 1.16 -21.98 -2.72
CA PRO A 149 0.56 -20.74 -2.26
C PRO A 149 0.45 -20.75 -0.72
N ILE A 150 0.83 -19.63 -0.12
CA ILE A 150 0.61 -19.33 1.29
C ILE A 150 -0.20 -18.05 1.36
N THR A 151 -1.36 -18.10 2.03
CA THR A 151 -2.18 -16.91 2.29
C THR A 151 -1.83 -16.34 3.66
N VAL A 152 -1.52 -15.05 3.72
CA VAL A 152 -1.39 -14.30 4.97
C VAL A 152 -2.56 -13.33 5.06
N ASN A 153 -3.31 -13.37 6.15
CA ASN A 153 -4.41 -12.44 6.38
C ASN A 153 -4.11 -11.50 7.56
N PHE A 154 -4.37 -10.21 7.36
CA PHE A 154 -4.27 -9.17 8.38
C PHE A 154 -5.66 -8.57 8.62
N LYS A 155 -6.17 -8.71 9.85
CA LYS A 155 -7.50 -8.24 10.24
C LYS A 155 -7.46 -6.90 10.96
N LYS A 156 -8.59 -6.19 10.92
CA LYS A 156 -8.78 -4.90 11.61
C LYS A 156 -8.62 -4.96 13.14
N ASP A 157 -8.77 -6.13 13.74
CA ASP A 157 -8.60 -6.35 15.19
C ASP A 157 -7.14 -6.67 15.59
N GLY A 158 -6.22 -6.72 14.61
CA GLY A 158 -4.81 -7.03 14.80
C GLY A 158 -4.48 -8.51 14.68
N THR A 159 -5.48 -9.39 14.51
CA THR A 159 -5.26 -10.83 14.27
C THR A 159 -4.55 -11.04 12.93
N ILE A 160 -3.57 -11.95 12.92
CA ILE A 160 -2.86 -12.38 11.74
C ILE A 160 -3.05 -13.89 11.58
N THR A 161 -3.38 -14.36 10.38
CA THR A 161 -3.45 -15.79 10.09
C THR A 161 -2.56 -16.16 8.90
N LEU A 162 -1.87 -17.29 9.02
CA LEU A 162 -1.14 -17.96 7.95
C LEU A 162 -1.91 -19.22 7.57
N ASN A 163 -2.47 -19.27 6.36
CA ASN A 163 -3.36 -20.37 5.93
C ASN A 163 -4.42 -20.71 7.00
N GLN A 164 -5.10 -19.69 7.53
CA GLN A 164 -6.13 -19.77 8.59
C GLN A 164 -5.61 -20.18 9.99
N THR A 165 -4.30 -20.40 10.14
CA THR A 165 -3.68 -20.66 11.45
C THR A 165 -3.23 -19.33 12.06
N PRO A 166 -3.66 -18.97 13.28
CA PRO A 166 -3.23 -17.74 13.94
C PRO A 166 -1.70 -17.67 14.08
N SER A 167 -1.17 -16.47 13.96
CA SER A 167 0.25 -16.16 14.17
C SER A 167 0.38 -14.90 15.00
N ASP A 168 1.32 -14.91 15.93
CA ASP A 168 1.79 -13.66 16.52
C ASP A 168 2.61 -12.88 15.48
N ARG A 169 2.52 -11.55 15.54
CA ARG A 169 3.18 -10.65 14.60
C ARG A 169 4.70 -10.81 14.61
N ASP A 170 5.27 -10.97 15.80
CA ASP A 170 6.72 -11.08 16.00
C ASP A 170 7.26 -12.44 15.50
N GLU A 171 6.41 -13.46 15.43
CA GLU A 171 6.77 -14.81 14.98
C GLU A 171 6.42 -15.06 13.49
N LEU A 172 5.65 -14.15 12.86
CA LEU A 172 5.10 -14.33 11.52
C LEU A 172 6.16 -14.68 10.47
N VAL A 173 7.31 -14.01 10.52
CA VAL A 173 8.39 -14.20 9.54
C VAL A 173 8.99 -15.61 9.65
N ASP A 174 9.21 -16.07 10.87
CA ASP A 174 9.75 -17.40 11.12
C ASP A 174 8.71 -18.48 10.79
N PHE A 175 7.45 -18.24 11.14
CA PHE A 175 6.35 -19.14 10.78
C PHE A 175 6.22 -19.29 9.26
N ILE A 176 6.29 -18.20 8.49
CA ILE A 176 6.30 -18.26 7.01
C ILE A 176 7.45 -19.13 6.49
N LYS A 177 8.67 -18.92 7.01
CA LYS A 177 9.87 -19.64 6.56
C LYS A 177 9.82 -21.12 6.89
N GLU A 178 9.44 -21.46 8.12
CA GLU A 178 9.32 -22.85 8.58
C GLU A 178 8.21 -23.58 7.82
N PHE A 179 7.04 -22.96 7.69
CA PHE A 179 5.91 -23.55 6.98
C PHE A 179 6.23 -23.78 5.50
N SER A 180 6.87 -22.81 4.84
CA SER A 180 7.37 -22.94 3.47
C SER A 180 8.38 -24.09 3.35
N SER A 181 9.39 -24.14 4.22
CA SER A 181 10.43 -25.17 4.19
C SER A 181 9.86 -26.59 4.37
N ALA A 182 8.93 -26.75 5.31
CA ALA A 182 8.32 -28.04 5.62
C ALA A 182 7.32 -28.51 4.55
N SER A 183 6.59 -27.59 3.91
CA SER A 183 5.39 -27.92 3.14
C SER A 183 5.53 -27.73 1.62
N ALA A 184 6.47 -26.90 1.16
CA ALA A 184 6.58 -26.58 -0.26
C ALA A 184 7.00 -27.79 -1.12
N MET A 185 7.72 -28.77 -0.54
CA MET A 185 8.13 -30.01 -1.21
C MET A 185 8.82 -29.76 -2.57
N GLY A 186 9.75 -28.81 -2.60
CA GLY A 186 10.50 -28.43 -3.81
C GLY A 186 9.77 -27.49 -4.78
N ARG A 187 8.52 -27.08 -4.48
CA ARG A 187 7.81 -26.03 -5.20
C ARG A 187 8.28 -24.64 -4.74
N THR A 188 8.09 -23.66 -5.62
CA THR A 188 8.32 -22.26 -5.27
C THR A 188 7.18 -21.77 -4.39
N THR A 189 7.49 -21.23 -3.22
CA THR A 189 6.49 -20.63 -2.34
C THR A 189 6.12 -19.24 -2.84
N VAL A 190 4.83 -18.93 -2.87
CA VAL A 190 4.32 -17.60 -3.21
C VAL A 190 3.35 -17.14 -2.11
N LEU A 191 3.65 -15.98 -1.53
CA LEU A 191 2.83 -15.35 -0.50
C LEU A 191 1.74 -14.51 -1.15
N TYR A 192 0.49 -14.72 -0.72
CA TYR A 192 -0.68 -13.92 -1.10
C TYR A 192 -1.18 -13.19 0.12
N LEU A 193 -1.29 -11.86 0.04
CA LEU A 193 -1.63 -11.01 1.18
C LEU A 193 -3.08 -10.56 1.11
N ASN A 194 -3.79 -10.70 2.22
CA ASN A 194 -5.14 -10.21 2.42
C ASN A 194 -5.12 -9.18 3.55
N PHE A 195 -5.74 -8.03 3.31
CA PHE A 195 -5.83 -6.92 4.24
C PHE A 195 -7.28 -6.52 4.41
N ASP A 196 -7.75 -6.43 5.65
CA ASP A 196 -9.05 -5.82 5.92
C ASP A 196 -9.02 -4.35 5.46
N LYS A 197 -10.03 -3.93 4.68
CA LYS A 197 -10.15 -2.56 4.16
C LYS A 197 -10.12 -1.46 5.25
N HIS A 198 -10.39 -1.79 6.50
CA HIS A 198 -10.40 -0.89 7.65
C HIS A 198 -9.03 -0.73 8.32
N LEU A 199 -7.99 -1.44 7.87
CA LEU A 199 -6.62 -1.15 8.28
C LEU A 199 -6.23 0.28 7.85
N THR A 200 -5.44 0.94 8.67
CA THR A 200 -4.77 2.19 8.31
C THR A 200 -3.66 1.93 7.30
N TYR A 201 -3.28 2.97 6.57
CA TYR A 201 -2.13 2.91 5.67
C TYR A 201 -0.81 2.68 6.42
N GLN A 202 -0.68 3.14 7.67
CA GLN A 202 0.43 2.75 8.54
C GLN A 202 0.49 1.24 8.75
N GLU A 203 -0.62 0.62 9.17
CA GLU A 203 -0.69 -0.83 9.42
C GLU A 203 -0.32 -1.62 8.17
N TYR A 204 -0.89 -1.24 7.02
CA TYR A 204 -0.54 -1.85 5.74
C TYR A 204 0.95 -1.78 5.40
N ILE A 205 1.60 -0.62 5.58
CA ILE A 205 3.04 -0.49 5.32
C ILE A 205 3.86 -1.32 6.32
N THR A 206 3.46 -1.34 7.59
CA THR A 206 4.11 -2.17 8.62
C THR A 206 4.00 -3.66 8.27
N ASP A 207 2.81 -4.13 7.89
CA ASP A 207 2.56 -5.52 7.52
C ASP A 207 3.29 -5.93 6.24
N LEU A 208 3.21 -5.10 5.20
CA LEU A 208 3.88 -5.33 3.92
C LEU A 208 5.40 -5.42 4.11
N THR A 209 5.98 -4.49 4.87
CA THR A 209 7.44 -4.47 5.08
C THR A 209 7.89 -5.62 5.97
N LEU A 210 7.11 -6.01 6.98
CA LEU A 210 7.34 -7.22 7.78
C LEU A 210 7.39 -8.47 6.90
N VAL A 211 6.37 -8.71 6.06
CA VAL A 211 6.34 -9.89 5.17
C VAL A 211 7.48 -9.86 4.15
N LYS A 212 7.85 -8.68 3.64
CA LYS A 212 8.99 -8.55 2.72
C LYS A 212 10.31 -9.09 3.31
N THR A 213 10.47 -9.11 4.63
CA THR A 213 11.65 -9.71 5.29
C THR A 213 11.71 -11.24 5.20
N ALA A 214 10.60 -11.90 4.86
CA ALA A 214 10.54 -13.33 4.61
C ALA A 214 10.88 -13.71 3.16
N ILE A 215 10.90 -12.74 2.23
CA ILE A 215 11.18 -12.97 0.80
C ILE A 215 12.65 -13.37 0.61
N GLY A 216 12.88 -14.33 -0.29
CA GLY A 216 14.21 -14.82 -0.66
C GLY A 216 14.15 -15.71 -1.90
N ASN A 217 15.19 -16.52 -2.13
CA ASN A 217 15.29 -17.33 -3.36
C ASN A 217 14.15 -18.36 -3.53
N SER A 218 13.53 -18.82 -2.44
CA SER A 218 12.48 -19.85 -2.44
C SER A 218 11.08 -19.32 -2.10
N ILE A 219 10.98 -18.07 -1.63
CA ILE A 219 9.73 -17.44 -1.17
C ILE A 219 9.58 -16.13 -1.93
N ASN A 220 8.55 -16.05 -2.77
CA ASN A 220 8.19 -14.85 -3.53
C ASN A 220 6.93 -14.20 -2.95
N LEU A 221 6.75 -12.91 -3.20
CA LEU A 221 5.51 -12.20 -2.92
C LEU A 221 4.70 -12.08 -4.21
N SER A 222 3.41 -12.45 -4.15
CA SER A 222 2.48 -12.27 -5.25
C SER A 222 2.34 -10.78 -5.60
N PRO A 223 2.26 -10.41 -6.89
CA PRO A 223 1.92 -9.05 -7.29
C PRO A 223 0.48 -8.68 -6.86
N MET A 224 -0.40 -9.68 -6.69
CA MET A 224 -1.77 -9.45 -6.27
C MET A 224 -1.85 -9.26 -4.76
N GLN A 225 -2.48 -8.15 -4.34
CA GLN A 225 -2.78 -7.85 -2.96
C GLN A 225 -4.28 -7.63 -2.80
N PHE A 226 -4.89 -8.36 -1.88
CA PHE A 226 -6.32 -8.40 -1.68
C PHE A 226 -6.70 -7.48 -0.52
N ILE A 227 -7.58 -6.53 -0.81
CA ILE A 227 -8.11 -5.57 0.17
C ILE A 227 -9.61 -5.88 0.30
N TYR A 228 -9.95 -6.68 1.29
CA TYR A 228 -11.28 -7.27 1.38
C TYR A 228 -12.23 -6.47 2.27
N ASP A 229 -13.51 -6.58 1.93
CA ASP A 229 -14.63 -6.21 2.76
C ASP A 229 -15.27 -7.49 3.28
N GLU A 230 -15.16 -7.74 4.59
CA GLU A 230 -15.66 -8.97 5.23
C GLU A 230 -17.14 -9.23 4.92
N ASP A 231 -17.96 -8.16 4.84
CA ASP A 231 -19.39 -8.24 4.55
C ASP A 231 -19.72 -8.60 3.09
N LYS A 232 -18.73 -8.53 2.19
CA LYS A 232 -18.88 -8.85 0.76
C LYS A 232 -18.26 -10.19 0.38
N LEU A 233 -17.54 -10.84 1.30
CA LEU A 233 -16.93 -12.13 1.03
C LEU A 233 -18.00 -13.23 1.04
N PRO A 234 -17.87 -14.26 0.19
CA PRO A 234 -18.70 -15.46 0.27
C PRO A 234 -18.64 -16.09 1.67
N ASP A 235 -19.80 -16.49 2.19
CA ASP A 235 -19.86 -17.33 3.39
C ASP A 235 -19.22 -18.69 3.08
N CYS A 236 -18.06 -18.91 3.68
CA CYS A 236 -17.20 -20.06 3.38
C CYS A 236 -16.92 -20.94 4.60
N GLY A 237 -17.49 -20.61 5.77
CA GLY A 237 -17.21 -21.29 7.04
C GLY A 237 -15.72 -21.30 7.44
N CYS A 238 -14.88 -20.50 6.77
CA CYS A 238 -13.46 -20.38 7.08
C CYS A 238 -13.28 -19.29 8.13
N THR A 239 -12.39 -19.52 9.09
CA THR A 239 -11.85 -18.40 9.85
C THR A 239 -10.99 -17.61 8.88
N LEU A 240 -11.44 -16.42 8.49
CA LEU A 240 -10.58 -15.45 7.79
C LEU A 240 -9.26 -15.34 8.56
#